data_AF-A0A699LDX9-F1
#
_entry.id   AF-A0A699LDX9-F1
#
_cell.length_a   1.000
_cell.length_b   1.000
_cell.length_c   1.000
_cell.angle_alpha   90.00
_cell.angle_beta   90.00
_cell.angle_gamma   90.00
#
_symmetry.space_group_name_H-M   'P 1'
#
loop_
_entity.id
_entity.type
_entity.pdbx_description
1 polymer ?
#
loop_
_entity_poly.entity_id
_entity_poly.type
_entity_poly.pdbx_seq_one_letter_code
_entity_poly.pdbx_strand_id
1 'polypeptide(L)'
;GIDFMSPFPSSRENKYILVAVDYLSKWVEAKALPTNDARVVCKFLKSLFARFGAPRAIISDRDKLDDALWAFRTAYKIPIGCTPYNLVYGKACHLPIKLEHKAYWALKQANFDLTITGDHRKVQLNELNKLRDHAYENLLIYKEKTMRIHDSKIKNRVFNVGDRVLLFNSRLKIFSGKLKTSWSGPFTITKVFPYGTVELSQANRPNFKVNGHRVKHYFGGDVPQLDCLDCEVFRALIFSFTRASHPQFHFGNPVSKSYRLTFSFGILHKWPKIT
;
A
#
# COMPACT_ATOMS: atom_id res chain seq x y z
N GLY A 1 -14.37 11.07 14.18
CA GLY A 1 -13.48 10.58 15.24
C GLY A 1 -12.62 9.48 14.70
N ILE A 2 -11.40 9.34 15.17
CA ILE A 2 -10.50 8.25 14.81
C ILE A 2 -9.99 7.58 16.08
N ASP A 3 -10.06 6.27 16.13
CA ASP A 3 -9.65 5.48 17.29
C ASP A 3 -9.03 4.13 16.86
N PHE A 4 -8.10 3.65 17.67
CA PHE A 4 -7.56 2.31 17.63
C PHE A 4 -8.33 1.40 18.57
N MET A 5 -8.94 0.37 18.00
CA MET A 5 -9.42 -0.75 18.78
C MET A 5 -8.25 -1.57 19.35
N SER A 6 -8.49 -2.15 20.52
CA SER A 6 -7.53 -2.88 21.37
C SER A 6 -6.78 -3.99 20.60
N PRO A 7 -5.62 -4.46 21.11
CA PRO A 7 -4.87 -5.48 20.41
C PRO A 7 -5.68 -6.79 20.32
N PHE A 8 -6.00 -7.18 19.10
CA PHE A 8 -6.68 -8.42 18.76
C PHE A 8 -5.66 -9.56 18.57
N PRO A 9 -6.12 -10.83 18.64
CA PRO A 9 -5.34 -11.97 18.16
C PRO A 9 -4.81 -11.72 16.74
N SER A 10 -3.51 -11.95 16.55
CA SER A 10 -2.82 -11.64 15.30
C SER A 10 -3.46 -12.40 14.12
N SER A 11 -3.95 -11.67 13.13
CA SER A 11 -4.44 -12.23 11.86
C SER A 11 -3.66 -11.62 10.70
N ARG A 12 -2.86 -12.45 10.02
CA ARG A 12 -1.91 -12.00 8.99
C ARG A 12 -1.01 -10.86 9.47
N GLU A 13 -0.45 -11.03 10.67
CA GLU A 13 0.41 -10.05 11.35
C GLU A 13 -0.30 -8.74 11.78
N ASN A 14 -1.60 -8.59 11.54
CA ASN A 14 -2.38 -7.45 11.99
C ASN A 14 -2.92 -7.69 13.40
N LYS A 15 -2.68 -6.73 14.30
CA LYS A 15 -3.09 -6.78 15.71
C LYS A 15 -4.04 -5.65 16.09
N TYR A 16 -4.10 -4.59 15.29
CA TYR A 16 -4.90 -3.41 15.59
C TYR A 16 -5.93 -3.16 14.49
N ILE A 17 -7.03 -2.51 14.84
CA ILE A 17 -7.98 -1.97 13.87
C ILE A 17 -8.07 -0.47 14.12
N LEU A 18 -7.71 0.32 13.12
CA LEU A 18 -7.91 1.77 13.12
C LEU A 18 -9.25 2.07 12.47
N VAL A 19 -10.11 2.76 13.20
CA VAL A 19 -11.46 3.11 12.75
C VAL A 19 -11.56 4.63 12.64
N ALA A 20 -12.04 5.12 11.50
CA ALA A 20 -12.48 6.49 11.31
C ALA A 20 -14.00 6.51 11.16
N VAL A 21 -14.65 7.35 11.95
CA VAL A 21 -16.09 7.60 11.91
C VAL A 21 -16.33 9.06 11.56
N ASP A 22 -17.09 9.33 10.51
CA ASP A 22 -17.63 10.66 10.29
C ASP A 22 -18.79 10.92 11.24
N TYR A 23 -18.74 12.01 12.00
CA TYR A 23 -19.74 12.26 13.06
C TYR A 23 -21.10 12.69 12.51
N LEU A 24 -21.13 13.31 11.32
CA LEU A 24 -22.36 13.82 10.70
C LEU A 24 -23.10 12.68 9.98
N SER A 25 -22.46 12.04 9.01
CA SER A 25 -23.06 10.96 8.22
C SER A 25 -23.08 9.61 8.93
N LYS A 26 -22.34 9.48 10.04
CA LYS A 26 -22.04 8.20 10.72
C LYS A 26 -21.33 7.18 9.83
N TRP A 27 -20.71 7.64 8.74
CA TRP A 27 -19.91 6.77 7.87
C TRP A 27 -18.68 6.21 8.60
N VAL A 28 -18.42 4.92 8.45
CA VAL A 28 -17.31 4.22 9.13
C VAL A 28 -16.34 3.64 8.11
N GLU A 29 -15.05 3.93 8.27
CA GLU A 29 -13.97 3.27 7.56
C GLU A 29 -13.00 2.63 8.55
N ALA A 30 -12.70 1.35 8.38
CA ALA A 30 -11.83 0.59 9.27
C ALA A 30 -10.68 -0.07 8.51
N LYS A 31 -9.50 -0.15 9.15
CA LYS A 31 -8.33 -0.79 8.57
C LYS A 31 -7.57 -1.60 9.61
N ALA A 32 -7.32 -2.87 9.29
CA ALA A 32 -6.46 -3.74 10.07
C ALA A 32 -4.98 -3.33 9.88
N LEU A 33 -4.24 -3.22 10.97
CA LEU A 33 -2.86 -2.76 11.04
C LEU A 33 -2.00 -3.66 11.93
N PRO A 34 -0.70 -3.84 11.61
CA PRO A 34 0.22 -4.65 12.41
C PRO A 34 0.67 -3.94 13.69
N THR A 35 0.83 -2.63 13.62
CA THR A 35 1.28 -1.77 14.73
C THR A 35 0.37 -0.56 14.89
N ASN A 36 0.51 0.15 16.01
CA ASN A 36 -0.19 1.40 16.29
C ASN A 36 0.73 2.63 16.08
N ASP A 37 1.65 2.54 15.11
CA ASP A 37 2.64 3.57 14.85
C ASP A 37 2.07 4.75 14.04
N ALA A 38 2.64 5.93 14.23
CA ALA A 38 2.30 7.12 13.46
C ALA A 38 2.36 6.91 11.93
N ARG A 39 3.32 6.10 11.45
CA ARG A 39 3.49 5.83 10.02
C ARG A 39 2.28 5.14 9.40
N VAL A 40 1.68 4.17 10.08
CA VAL A 40 0.50 3.45 9.60
C VAL A 40 -0.75 4.32 9.66
N VAL A 41 -0.88 5.16 10.70
CA VAL A 41 -1.95 6.17 10.80
C VAL A 41 -1.87 7.17 9.63
N CYS A 42 -0.69 7.73 9.35
CA CYS A 42 -0.52 8.63 8.21
C CYS A 42 -0.90 7.98 6.87
N LYS A 43 -0.59 6.69 6.69
CA LYS A 43 -0.96 5.96 5.47
C LYS A 43 -2.47 5.79 5.35
N PHE A 44 -3.16 5.55 6.46
CA PHE A 44 -4.62 5.47 6.50
C PHE A 44 -5.27 6.83 6.21
N LEU A 45 -4.84 7.89 6.89
CA LEU A 45 -5.35 9.25 6.67
C LEU A 45 -5.17 9.74 5.24
N LYS A 46 -4.01 9.48 4.63
CA LYS A 46 -3.79 9.81 3.20
C LYS A 46 -4.82 9.14 2.29
N SER A 47 -5.17 7.88 2.57
CA SER A 47 -6.18 7.14 1.81
C SER A 47 -7.57 7.72 2.02
N LEU A 48 -7.91 8.10 3.26
CA LEU A 48 -9.18 8.73 3.61
C LEU A 48 -9.34 10.07 2.91
N PHE A 49 -8.35 10.96 3.02
CA PHE A 49 -8.42 12.32 2.44
C PHE A 49 -8.44 12.31 0.91
N ALA A 50 -7.76 11.35 0.28
CA ALA A 50 -7.80 11.21 -1.18
C ALA A 50 -9.19 10.81 -1.70
N ARG A 51 -10.00 10.12 -0.88
CA ARG A 51 -11.33 9.64 -1.26
C ARG A 51 -12.45 10.60 -0.88
N PHE A 52 -12.40 11.15 0.33
CA PHE A 52 -13.50 11.93 0.92
C PHE A 52 -13.18 13.41 1.12
N GLY A 53 -11.97 13.84 0.75
CA GLY A 53 -11.47 15.17 1.05
C GLY A 53 -10.94 15.31 2.48
N ALA A 54 -10.34 16.46 2.77
CA ALA A 54 -9.80 16.74 4.10
C ALA A 54 -10.94 17.19 5.04
N PRO A 55 -11.16 16.51 6.18
CA PRO A 55 -12.16 16.92 7.15
C PRO A 55 -11.73 18.22 7.84
N ARG A 56 -12.71 19.01 8.31
CA ARG A 56 -12.45 20.26 9.03
C ARG A 56 -11.69 20.03 10.34
N ALA A 57 -11.98 18.93 11.02
CA ALA A 57 -11.34 18.55 12.28
C ALA A 57 -11.27 17.02 12.39
N ILE A 58 -10.23 16.52 13.04
CA ILE A 58 -10.07 15.11 13.39
C ILE A 58 -9.93 15.06 14.90
N ILE A 59 -10.79 14.24 15.52
CA ILE A 59 -10.80 14.03 16.96
C ILE A 59 -10.25 12.62 17.19
N SER A 60 -9.22 12.51 18.01
CA SER A 60 -8.68 11.24 18.49
C SER A 60 -8.38 11.38 19.98
N ASP A 61 -8.54 10.28 20.68
CA ASP A 61 -8.31 10.08 22.11
C ASP A 61 -6.86 9.69 22.44
N ARG A 62 -5.98 9.60 21.44
CA ARG A 62 -4.58 9.15 21.62
C ARG A 62 -3.55 10.15 21.08
N ASP A 63 -2.52 10.40 21.89
CA ASP A 63 -1.41 11.33 21.61
C ASP A 63 -0.59 10.99 20.35
N LYS A 64 -0.61 9.72 19.91
CA LYS A 64 0.13 9.25 18.73
C LYS A 64 -0.35 9.91 17.42
N LEU A 65 -1.58 10.42 17.38
CA LEU A 65 -2.06 11.14 16.21
C LEU A 65 -1.34 12.49 16.06
N ASP A 66 -1.08 13.18 17.15
CA ASP A 66 -0.40 14.48 17.13
C ASP A 66 1.05 14.33 16.67
N ASP A 67 1.75 13.32 17.16
CA ASP A 67 3.09 12.96 16.67
C ASP A 67 3.10 12.66 15.16
N ALA A 68 2.09 11.92 14.68
CA ALA A 68 1.94 11.58 13.27
C ALA A 68 1.67 12.82 12.40
N LEU A 69 0.79 13.71 12.86
CA LEU A 69 0.48 14.96 12.20
C LEU A 69 1.69 15.89 12.19
N TRP A 70 2.42 15.97 13.30
CA TRP A 70 3.66 16.74 13.41
C TRP A 70 4.72 16.25 12.43
N ALA A 71 4.97 14.94 12.38
CA ALA A 71 5.87 14.35 11.40
C ALA A 71 5.43 14.62 9.95
N PHE A 72 4.12 14.57 9.68
CA PHE A 72 3.61 14.86 8.35
C PHE A 72 3.80 16.33 7.94
N ARG A 73 3.57 17.27 8.86
CA ARG A 73 3.69 18.73 8.67
C ARG A 73 5.14 19.16 8.47
N THR A 74 6.09 18.51 9.15
CA THR A 74 7.52 18.87 9.12
C THR A 74 8.33 18.12 8.07
N ALA A 75 7.84 16.99 7.55
CA ALA A 75 8.53 16.24 6.51
C ALA A 75 8.50 16.94 5.13
N TYR A 76 9.68 17.07 4.51
CA TYR A 76 9.86 17.63 3.18
C TYR A 76 9.09 16.85 2.11
N LYS A 77 8.41 17.54 1.20
CA LYS A 77 7.70 16.93 0.08
C LYS A 77 8.38 17.31 -1.22
N ILE A 78 8.98 16.32 -1.87
CA ILE A 78 9.66 16.49 -3.17
C ILE A 78 8.76 17.14 -4.23
N PRO A 79 7.47 16.77 -4.40
CA PRO A 79 6.63 17.40 -5.42
C PRO A 79 6.34 18.89 -5.17
N ILE A 80 6.40 19.33 -3.92
CA ILE A 80 6.07 20.70 -3.50
C ILE A 80 7.36 21.54 -3.37
N GLY A 81 8.51 20.90 -3.14
CA GLY A 81 9.80 21.56 -2.94
C GLY A 81 10.00 22.14 -1.54
N CYS A 82 9.09 21.89 -0.59
CA CYS A 82 9.21 22.35 0.79
C CYS A 82 8.43 21.46 1.78
N THR A 83 8.40 21.84 3.06
CA THR A 83 7.59 21.19 4.10
C THR A 83 6.20 21.83 4.15
N PRO A 84 5.12 21.08 4.45
CA PRO A 84 3.78 21.66 4.62
C PRO A 84 3.75 22.77 5.69
N TYR A 85 4.54 22.63 6.76
CA TYR A 85 4.69 23.66 7.78
C TYR A 85 5.25 24.97 7.19
N ASN A 86 6.28 24.90 6.35
CA ASN A 86 6.87 26.09 5.71
C ASN A 86 5.87 26.78 4.77
N LEU A 87 5.01 26.02 4.08
CA LEU A 87 3.98 26.58 3.19
C LEU A 87 2.90 27.38 3.94
N VAL A 88 2.57 26.95 5.17
CA VAL A 88 1.56 27.60 6.01
C VAL A 88 2.14 28.82 6.72
N TYR A 89 3.31 28.69 7.34
CA TYR A 89 3.87 29.70 8.24
C TYR A 89 5.04 30.51 7.65
N GLY A 90 5.53 30.16 6.47
CA GLY A 90 6.66 30.85 5.80
C GLY A 90 8.00 30.67 6.47
N LYS A 91 8.11 29.74 7.43
CA LYS A 91 9.33 29.49 8.19
C LYS A 91 9.60 27.99 8.31
N ALA A 92 10.88 27.64 8.34
CA ALA A 92 11.31 26.29 8.68
C ALA A 92 10.86 25.94 10.11
N CYS A 93 10.43 24.69 10.32
CA CYS A 93 10.09 24.24 11.67
C CYS A 93 11.36 24.22 12.55
N HIS A 94 11.26 24.78 13.74
CA HIS A 94 12.31 24.76 14.74
C HIS A 94 11.84 23.95 15.95
N LEU A 95 12.79 23.31 16.64
CA LEU A 95 12.51 22.63 17.90
C LEU A 95 11.92 23.61 18.94
N PRO A 96 11.05 23.14 19.86
CA PRO A 96 10.31 24.00 20.80
C PRO A 96 11.20 25.01 21.52
N ILE A 97 12.36 24.57 22.01
CA ILE A 97 13.32 25.41 22.75
C ILE A 97 13.89 26.57 21.92
N LYS A 98 14.06 26.37 20.62
CA LYS A 98 14.54 27.40 19.69
C LYS A 98 13.44 28.40 19.34
N LEU A 99 12.18 27.99 19.51
CA LEU A 99 10.99 28.80 19.27
C LEU A 99 10.73 29.76 20.45
N GLU A 100 10.87 29.29 21.69
CA GLU A 100 10.75 30.11 22.91
C GLU A 100 11.76 31.27 22.95
N HIS A 101 13.04 30.98 22.70
CA HIS A 101 14.08 32.01 22.66
C HIS A 101 13.81 33.05 21.56
N LYS A 102 13.42 32.61 20.35
CA LYS A 102 13.07 33.54 19.25
C LYS A 102 11.81 34.37 19.56
N ALA A 103 10.81 33.78 20.22
CA ALA A 103 9.60 34.49 20.63
C ALA A 103 9.91 35.56 21.68
N TYR A 104 10.77 35.27 22.66
CA TYR A 104 11.25 36.24 23.64
C TYR A 104 11.97 37.43 22.99
N TRP A 105 12.87 37.18 22.03
CA TRP A 105 13.56 38.23 21.29
C TRP A 105 12.62 39.06 20.42
N ALA A 106 11.66 38.42 19.75
CA ALA A 106 10.65 39.12 18.95
C ALA A 106 9.75 40.01 19.83
N LEU A 107 9.37 39.54 21.03
CA LEU A 107 8.63 40.33 22.03
C LEU A 107 9.41 41.57 22.50
N LYS A 108 10.72 41.42 22.74
CA LYS A 108 11.60 42.57 23.03
C LYS A 108 11.64 43.56 21.87
N GLN A 109 11.61 43.10 20.62
CA GLN A 109 11.77 43.94 19.43
C GLN A 109 10.46 44.63 19.00
N ALA A 110 9.30 44.00 19.25
CA ALA A 110 7.98 44.51 18.86
C ALA A 110 7.56 45.78 19.61
N ASN A 111 8.27 46.16 20.68
CA ASN A 111 7.92 47.31 21.53
C ASN A 111 8.46 48.67 21.05
N PHE A 112 9.16 48.77 19.92
CA PHE A 112 9.94 49.98 19.60
C PHE A 112 9.42 50.87 18.45
N ASP A 113 8.72 50.36 17.42
CA ASP A 113 8.08 51.21 16.39
C ASP A 113 7.01 50.46 15.54
N LEU A 114 5.77 50.95 15.54
CA LEU A 114 4.63 50.34 14.82
C LEU A 114 4.77 50.43 13.30
N THR A 115 5.36 51.52 12.78
CA THR A 115 5.46 51.77 11.34
C THR A 115 6.43 50.81 10.68
N ILE A 116 7.64 50.70 11.23
CA ILE A 116 8.69 49.77 10.82
C ILE A 116 8.22 48.32 10.94
N THR A 117 7.51 47.98 12.01
CA THR A 117 6.94 46.64 12.22
C THR A 117 5.89 46.30 11.15
N GLY A 118 5.06 47.28 10.76
CA GLY A 118 4.06 47.13 9.71
C GLY A 118 4.67 46.80 8.35
N ASP A 119 5.70 47.54 7.94
CA ASP A 119 6.35 47.32 6.64
C ASP A 119 7.14 46.01 6.61
N HIS A 120 7.84 45.67 7.70
CA HIS A 120 8.50 44.38 7.82
C HIS A 120 7.51 43.20 7.71
N ARG A 121 6.31 43.31 8.30
CA ARG A 121 5.26 42.30 8.17
C ARG A 121 4.75 42.17 6.73
N LYS A 122 4.61 43.28 5.99
CA LYS A 122 4.23 43.24 4.57
C LYS A 122 5.26 42.50 3.73
N VAL A 123 6.56 42.74 3.98
CA VAL A 123 7.65 42.03 3.29
C VAL A 123 7.58 40.52 3.56
N GLN A 124 7.40 40.11 4.82
CA GLN A 124 7.27 38.69 5.18
C GLN A 124 6.07 38.00 4.51
N LEU A 125 4.94 38.70 4.38
CA LEU A 125 3.76 38.17 3.66
C LEU A 125 4.04 38.00 2.17
N ASN A 126 4.76 38.96 1.56
CA ASN A 126 5.12 38.86 0.15
C ASN A 126 6.09 37.70 -0.12
N GLU A 127 7.07 37.50 0.76
CA GLU A 127 7.96 36.33 0.72
C GLU A 127 7.20 35.00 0.84
N LEU A 128 6.22 34.94 1.75
CA LEU A 128 5.35 33.76 1.90
C LEU A 128 4.53 33.48 0.64
N ASN A 129 3.99 34.51 -0.01
CA ASN A 129 3.26 34.33 -1.28
C ASN A 129 4.19 33.81 -2.38
N LYS A 130 5.40 34.38 -2.53
CA LYS A 130 6.40 33.86 -3.48
C LYS A 130 6.73 32.38 -3.25
N LEU A 131 6.85 31.96 -1.98
CA LEU A 131 7.07 30.55 -1.63
C LEU A 131 5.90 29.66 -2.04
N ARG A 132 4.66 30.14 -1.91
CA ARG A 132 3.45 29.41 -2.30
C ARG A 132 3.31 29.28 -3.81
N ASP A 133 3.61 30.36 -4.54
CA ASP A 133 3.58 30.37 -6.00
C ASP A 133 4.62 29.38 -6.55
N HIS A 134 5.85 29.43 -6.05
CA HIS A 134 6.88 28.47 -6.41
C HIS A 134 6.50 27.01 -6.09
N ALA A 135 5.86 26.77 -4.95
CA ALA A 135 5.36 25.44 -4.59
C ALA A 135 4.25 24.95 -5.53
N TYR A 136 3.38 25.85 -5.99
CA TYR A 136 2.31 25.54 -6.94
C TYR A 136 2.88 25.15 -8.31
N GLU A 137 3.81 25.95 -8.84
CA GLU A 137 4.50 25.67 -10.10
C GLU A 137 5.23 24.32 -10.07
N ASN A 138 5.96 24.04 -8.99
CA ASN A 138 6.64 22.74 -8.82
C ASN A 138 5.65 21.57 -8.82
N LEU A 139 4.50 21.74 -8.16
CA LEU A 139 3.48 20.70 -8.09
C LEU A 139 2.86 20.45 -9.47
N LEU A 140 2.61 21.51 -10.26
CA LEU A 140 2.12 21.40 -11.63
C LEU A 140 3.12 20.64 -12.51
N ILE A 141 4.39 21.05 -12.49
CA ILE A 141 5.47 20.40 -13.25
C ILE A 141 5.61 18.93 -12.86
N TYR A 142 5.55 18.62 -11.55
CA TYR A 142 5.66 17.24 -11.07
C TYR A 142 4.48 16.37 -11.54
N LYS A 143 3.25 16.90 -11.48
CA LYS A 143 2.06 16.21 -11.98
C LYS A 143 2.18 15.92 -13.48
N GLU A 144 2.59 16.91 -14.25
CA GLU A 144 2.77 16.77 -15.69
C GLU A 144 3.86 15.74 -16.04
N LYS A 145 5.03 15.81 -15.36
CA LYS A 145 6.10 14.80 -15.52
C LYS A 145 5.60 13.40 -15.18
N THR A 146 4.86 13.26 -14.08
CA THR A 146 4.29 11.98 -13.67
C THR A 146 3.31 11.44 -14.70
N MET A 147 2.49 12.31 -15.29
CA MET A 147 1.56 11.97 -16.37
C MET A 147 2.32 11.53 -17.62
N ARG A 148 3.30 12.30 -18.10
CA ARG A 148 4.15 11.93 -19.25
C ARG A 148 4.86 10.59 -19.05
N ILE A 149 5.39 10.34 -17.85
CA ILE A 149 6.02 9.05 -17.50
C ILE A 149 5.00 7.92 -17.47
N HIS A 150 3.78 8.18 -16.98
CA HIS A 150 2.70 7.20 -17.00
C HIS A 150 2.32 6.87 -18.45
N ASP A 151 2.02 7.89 -19.26
CA ASP A 151 1.57 7.76 -20.64
C ASP A 151 2.62 7.09 -21.52
N SER A 152 3.90 7.45 -21.39
CA SER A 152 5.00 6.79 -22.11
C SER A 152 5.18 5.31 -21.73
N LYS A 153 4.75 4.90 -20.53
CA LYS A 153 4.74 3.49 -20.09
C LYS A 153 3.50 2.73 -20.56
N ILE A 154 2.47 3.41 -21.06
CA ILE A 154 1.30 2.77 -21.65
C ILE A 154 1.74 2.10 -22.95
N LYS A 155 1.84 0.77 -22.91
CA LYS A 155 2.10 -0.02 -24.11
C LYS A 155 0.81 -0.13 -24.89
N ASN A 156 0.77 0.40 -26.11
CA ASN A 156 -0.28 0.12 -27.06
C ASN A 156 -0.24 -1.37 -27.40
N ARG A 157 -1.29 -2.09 -27.02
CA ARG A 157 -1.47 -3.50 -27.35
C ARG A 157 -2.54 -3.58 -28.41
N VAL A 158 -2.13 -3.85 -29.64
CA VAL A 158 -3.05 -4.20 -30.71
C VAL A 158 -3.27 -5.70 -30.65
N PHE A 159 -4.53 -6.10 -30.73
CA PHE A 159 -4.98 -7.49 -30.68
C PHE A 159 -5.75 -7.77 -31.96
N ASN A 160 -5.49 -8.93 -32.56
CA ASN A 160 -6.20 -9.43 -33.74
C ASN A 160 -7.02 -10.66 -33.37
N VAL A 161 -8.03 -10.96 -34.18
CA VAL A 161 -8.79 -12.21 -34.06
C VAL A 161 -7.86 -13.38 -34.35
N GLY A 162 -7.88 -14.40 -33.49
CA GLY A 162 -7.00 -15.57 -33.58
C GLY A 162 -5.74 -15.50 -32.70
N ASP A 163 -5.39 -14.35 -32.14
CA ASP A 163 -4.22 -14.22 -31.25
C ASP A 163 -4.41 -15.04 -29.96
N ARG A 164 -3.34 -15.73 -29.52
CA ARG A 164 -3.29 -16.39 -28.21
C ARG A 164 -2.87 -15.36 -27.15
N VAL A 165 -3.63 -15.28 -26.06
CA VAL A 165 -3.43 -14.27 -25.00
C VAL A 165 -3.61 -14.83 -23.60
N LEU A 166 -2.90 -14.25 -22.64
CA LEU A 166 -3.05 -14.54 -21.21
C LEU A 166 -3.95 -13.50 -20.53
N LEU A 167 -4.84 -13.96 -19.65
CA LEU A 167 -5.75 -13.10 -18.89
C LEU A 167 -5.22 -12.84 -17.47
N PHE A 168 -5.19 -11.58 -17.05
CA PHE A 168 -4.82 -11.20 -15.68
C PHE A 168 -5.98 -11.40 -14.69
N ASN A 169 -5.75 -12.23 -13.67
CA ASN A 169 -6.67 -12.47 -12.57
C ASN A 169 -6.31 -11.58 -11.37
N SER A 170 -7.07 -10.50 -11.18
CA SER A 170 -6.88 -9.54 -10.07
C SER A 170 -7.27 -10.08 -8.70
N ARG A 171 -7.99 -11.20 -8.63
CA ARG A 171 -8.50 -11.78 -7.37
C ARG A 171 -7.53 -12.79 -6.75
N LEU A 172 -6.52 -13.26 -7.49
CA LEU A 172 -5.48 -14.14 -6.96
C LEU A 172 -4.59 -13.34 -6.01
N LYS A 173 -4.85 -13.51 -4.70
CA LYS A 173 -3.96 -13.02 -3.65
C LYS A 173 -2.70 -13.90 -3.66
N ILE A 174 -1.53 -13.27 -3.57
CA ILE A 174 -0.25 -13.97 -3.42
C ILE A 174 -0.32 -14.73 -2.08
N PHE A 175 -0.54 -16.04 -2.14
CA PHE A 175 -0.49 -16.90 -0.96
C PHE A 175 0.98 -17.14 -0.59
N SER A 176 1.30 -17.07 0.70
CA SER A 176 2.63 -17.45 1.23
C SER A 176 2.77 -18.97 1.17
N GLY A 177 3.43 -19.49 0.13
CA GLY A 177 3.80 -20.91 0.04
C GLY A 177 3.86 -21.52 -1.36
N LYS A 178 3.25 -20.89 -2.39
CA LYS A 178 3.40 -21.33 -3.80
C LYS A 178 3.22 -20.16 -4.76
N LEU A 179 4.21 -19.93 -5.63
CA LEU A 179 4.16 -18.90 -6.68
C LEU A 179 3.14 -19.33 -7.75
N LYS A 180 1.86 -18.97 -7.57
CA LYS A 180 0.87 -19.05 -8.65
C LYS A 180 0.99 -17.78 -9.49
N THR A 181 1.11 -17.93 -10.81
CA THR A 181 1.06 -16.78 -11.72
C THR A 181 -0.34 -16.16 -11.66
N SER A 182 -0.42 -14.83 -11.61
CA SER A 182 -1.70 -14.11 -11.72
C SER A 182 -2.26 -14.11 -13.16
N TRP A 183 -1.63 -14.84 -14.08
CA TRP A 183 -1.99 -14.93 -15.48
C TRP A 183 -2.60 -16.30 -15.74
N SER A 184 -3.85 -16.33 -16.18
CA SER A 184 -4.58 -17.56 -16.51
C SER A 184 -4.55 -17.80 -18.00
N GLY A 185 -4.25 -19.06 -18.38
CA GLY A 185 -4.48 -19.72 -19.67
C GLY A 185 -3.98 -19.02 -20.93
N PRO A 186 -3.54 -19.75 -21.97
CA PRO A 186 -3.67 -19.21 -23.31
C PRO A 186 -5.15 -19.28 -23.72
N PHE A 187 -5.75 -18.12 -24.00
CA PHE A 187 -7.08 -17.98 -24.60
C PHE A 187 -6.93 -17.48 -26.02
N THR A 188 -7.85 -17.84 -26.91
CA THR A 188 -7.87 -17.31 -28.28
C THR A 188 -8.87 -16.17 -28.37
N ILE A 189 -8.48 -15.08 -29.03
CA ILE A 189 -9.38 -13.95 -29.26
C ILE A 189 -10.34 -14.29 -30.40
N THR A 190 -11.65 -14.22 -30.15
CA THR A 190 -12.70 -14.47 -31.16
C THR A 190 -13.18 -13.19 -31.82
N LYS A 191 -13.31 -12.11 -31.05
CA LYS A 191 -13.73 -10.79 -31.55
C LYS A 191 -13.00 -9.68 -30.82
N VAL A 192 -12.65 -8.63 -31.57
CA VAL A 192 -12.05 -7.40 -31.05
C VAL A 192 -13.04 -6.26 -31.27
N PHE A 193 -13.38 -5.55 -30.21
CA PHE A 193 -14.27 -4.38 -30.27
C PHE A 193 -13.43 -3.09 -30.38
N PRO A 194 -13.94 -2.03 -31.03
CA PRO A 194 -13.21 -0.79 -31.26
C PRO A 194 -12.75 -0.11 -29.96
N TYR A 195 -13.45 -0.29 -28.84
CA TYR A 195 -13.13 0.29 -27.54
C TYR A 195 -12.11 -0.54 -26.71
N GLY A 196 -11.34 -1.42 -27.35
CA GLY A 196 -10.30 -2.21 -26.68
C GLY A 196 -10.82 -3.36 -25.79
N THR A 197 -12.11 -3.70 -25.90
CA THR A 197 -12.66 -4.92 -25.30
C THR A 197 -12.41 -6.10 -26.25
N VAL A 198 -12.01 -7.24 -25.71
CA VAL A 198 -11.79 -8.47 -26.48
C VAL A 198 -12.67 -9.59 -25.95
N GLU A 199 -13.16 -10.42 -26.86
CA GLU A 199 -13.91 -11.62 -26.55
C GLU A 199 -12.97 -12.82 -26.62
N LEU A 200 -12.92 -13.61 -25.54
CA LEU A 200 -12.04 -14.77 -25.42
C LEU A 200 -12.85 -16.06 -25.54
N SER A 201 -12.34 -17.03 -26.29
CA SER A 201 -12.92 -18.39 -26.34
C SER A 201 -12.45 -19.28 -25.20
N GLN A 202 -13.31 -20.21 -24.79
CA GLN A 202 -12.99 -21.24 -23.82
C GLN A 202 -13.54 -22.58 -24.30
N ALA A 203 -12.77 -23.68 -24.16
CA ALA A 203 -13.16 -24.99 -24.68
C ALA A 203 -14.48 -25.51 -24.08
N ASN A 204 -14.71 -25.29 -22.78
CA ASN A 204 -15.83 -25.88 -22.03
C ASN A 204 -16.88 -24.86 -21.58
N ARG A 205 -16.80 -23.60 -22.02
CA ARG A 205 -17.67 -22.50 -21.55
C ARG A 205 -17.96 -21.50 -22.67
N PRO A 206 -19.07 -20.74 -22.55
CA PRO A 206 -19.34 -19.66 -23.48
C PRO A 206 -18.21 -18.63 -23.46
N ASN A 207 -18.00 -18.01 -24.60
CA ASN A 207 -17.07 -16.90 -24.74
C ASN A 207 -17.45 -15.77 -23.77
N PHE A 208 -16.45 -15.04 -23.30
CA PHE A 208 -16.68 -13.91 -22.39
C PHE A 208 -15.85 -12.70 -22.79
N LYS A 209 -16.38 -11.52 -22.49
CA LYS A 209 -15.77 -10.23 -22.82
C LYS A 209 -14.89 -9.75 -21.68
N VAL A 210 -13.69 -9.28 -22.03
CA VAL A 210 -12.73 -8.69 -21.09
C VAL A 210 -12.16 -7.40 -21.64
N ASN A 211 -11.79 -6.50 -20.73
CA ASN A 211 -11.03 -5.32 -21.09
C ASN A 211 -9.61 -5.75 -21.54
N GLY A 212 -9.19 -5.33 -22.73
CA GLY A 212 -7.88 -5.64 -23.31
C GLY A 212 -6.69 -5.20 -22.46
N HIS A 213 -6.87 -4.21 -21.56
CA HIS A 213 -5.84 -3.82 -20.59
C HIS A 213 -5.45 -4.96 -19.64
N ARG A 214 -6.37 -5.91 -19.41
CA ARG A 214 -6.15 -7.09 -18.56
C ARG A 214 -5.54 -8.28 -19.31
N VAL A 215 -5.23 -8.11 -20.59
CA VAL A 215 -4.82 -9.17 -21.49
C VAL A 215 -3.42 -8.88 -22.03
N LYS A 216 -2.59 -9.92 -22.24
CA LYS A 216 -1.28 -9.78 -22.89
C LYS A 216 -1.05 -10.92 -23.89
N HIS A 217 -0.31 -10.64 -24.96
CA HIS A 217 0.09 -11.65 -25.94
C HIS A 217 0.83 -12.83 -25.31
N TYR A 218 0.50 -14.03 -25.78
CA TYR A 218 1.17 -15.27 -25.45
C TYR A 218 2.01 -15.71 -26.64
N PHE A 219 3.34 -15.66 -26.49
CA PHE A 219 4.31 -15.97 -27.56
C PHE A 219 4.93 -17.38 -27.43
N GLY A 220 4.43 -18.24 -26.53
CA GLY A 220 4.98 -19.58 -26.27
C GLY A 220 4.27 -20.67 -27.08
N GLY A 221 5.03 -21.72 -27.46
CA GLY A 221 4.58 -22.85 -28.29
C GLY A 221 3.54 -23.75 -27.63
N ASP A 222 3.12 -24.81 -28.35
CA ASP A 222 2.06 -25.71 -27.91
C ASP A 222 2.39 -26.33 -26.55
N VAL A 223 1.64 -25.90 -25.54
CA VAL A 223 1.58 -26.57 -24.25
C VAL A 223 0.73 -27.81 -24.51
N PRO A 224 1.22 -29.03 -24.20
CA PRO A 224 0.39 -30.22 -24.27
C PRO A 224 -0.90 -29.96 -23.52
N GLN A 225 -2.01 -30.29 -24.14
CA GLN A 225 -3.34 -30.19 -23.60
C GLN A 225 -3.37 -31.01 -22.30
N LEU A 226 -3.18 -30.37 -21.15
CA LEU A 226 -3.47 -31.00 -19.87
C LEU A 226 -4.98 -30.88 -19.72
N ASP A 227 -5.68 -31.81 -20.37
CA ASP A 227 -7.09 -32.03 -20.15
C ASP A 227 -7.29 -32.18 -18.63
N CYS A 228 -8.16 -31.34 -18.06
CA CYS A 228 -8.65 -31.53 -16.72
C CYS A 228 -9.58 -32.76 -16.70
N LEU A 229 -9.01 -33.94 -16.85
CA LEU A 229 -9.56 -35.17 -16.30
C LEU A 229 -8.55 -35.65 -15.25
N ASP A 230 -8.75 -35.22 -14.01
CA ASP A 230 -8.44 -36.03 -12.82
C ASP A 230 -8.91 -35.31 -11.55
N CYS A 231 -10.23 -35.23 -11.41
CA CYS A 231 -10.87 -34.93 -10.12
C CYS A 231 -11.14 -36.21 -9.30
N GLU A 232 -10.84 -37.40 -9.82
CA GLU A 232 -11.10 -38.67 -9.11
C GLU A 232 -9.87 -39.20 -8.35
N VAL A 233 -8.65 -38.99 -8.87
CA VAL A 233 -7.42 -39.44 -8.20
C VAL A 233 -7.14 -38.68 -6.88
N PHE A 234 -7.53 -37.40 -6.80
CA PHE A 234 -7.33 -36.59 -5.59
C PHE A 234 -8.27 -36.96 -4.44
N ARG A 235 -9.39 -37.66 -4.71
CA ARG A 235 -10.29 -38.18 -3.67
C ARG A 235 -9.77 -39.47 -3.04
N ALA A 236 -9.07 -40.32 -3.80
CA ALA A 236 -8.51 -41.57 -3.30
C ALA A 236 -7.31 -41.39 -2.36
N LEU A 237 -6.50 -40.35 -2.59
CA LEU A 237 -5.31 -40.04 -1.79
C LEU A 237 -5.62 -39.39 -0.43
N ILE A 238 -6.79 -38.76 -0.27
CA ILE A 238 -7.22 -38.19 1.02
C ILE A 238 -7.82 -39.28 1.93
N PHE A 239 -8.43 -40.32 1.36
CA PHE A 239 -9.03 -41.41 2.16
C PHE A 239 -8.02 -42.41 2.74
N SER A 240 -6.80 -42.45 2.22
CA SER A 240 -5.72 -43.34 2.68
C SER A 240 -4.85 -42.73 3.78
N PHE A 241 -4.97 -41.43 4.06
CA PHE A 241 -4.22 -40.74 5.13
C PHE A 241 -4.99 -40.55 6.45
N THR A 242 -6.25 -40.96 6.54
CA THR A 242 -7.05 -40.91 7.79
C THR A 242 -7.14 -42.24 8.53
N ARG A 243 -6.39 -43.27 8.12
CA ARG A 243 -6.35 -44.59 8.79
C ARG A 243 -4.92 -45.09 9.03
N ALA A 244 -4.08 -44.29 9.69
CA ALA A 244 -2.88 -44.83 10.34
C ALA A 244 -2.43 -43.96 11.51
N SER A 245 -2.23 -44.61 12.66
CA SER A 245 -1.57 -44.12 13.89
C SER A 245 -2.31 -43.12 14.79
N HIS A 246 -3.24 -43.67 15.59
CA HIS A 246 -3.36 -43.27 16.99
C HIS A 246 -2.08 -43.70 17.74
N PRO A 247 -1.51 -42.82 18.57
CA PRO A 247 -1.05 -43.24 19.89
C PRO A 247 -1.79 -42.47 20.98
N GLN A 248 -2.31 -43.21 21.95
CA GLN A 248 -2.93 -42.69 23.18
C GLN A 248 -1.87 -41.96 24.02
N PHE A 249 -2.20 -40.78 24.55
CA PHE A 249 -1.41 -40.14 25.60
C PHE A 249 -2.33 -39.64 26.72
N HIS A 250 -2.05 -40.13 27.94
CA HIS A 250 -2.71 -39.76 29.18
C HIS A 250 -2.30 -38.36 29.65
N PHE A 251 -3.25 -37.66 30.27
CA PHE A 251 -3.07 -36.33 30.87
C PHE A 251 -2.22 -36.36 32.14
N GLY A 252 -1.24 -35.45 32.23
CA GLY A 252 -0.58 -35.05 33.47
C GLY A 252 0.06 -33.67 33.30
N ASN A 253 -0.42 -32.68 34.06
CA ASN A 253 0.21 -31.36 34.26
C ASN A 253 0.97 -31.38 35.61
N PRO A 254 1.78 -30.36 35.97
CA PRO A 254 2.66 -29.49 35.17
C PRO A 254 4.10 -29.49 35.76
N VAL A 255 5.08 -28.78 35.16
CA VAL A 255 6.17 -28.03 35.83
C VAL A 255 7.21 -27.56 34.80
N SER A 256 7.68 -26.33 35.01
CA SER A 256 8.73 -25.57 34.30
C SER A 256 9.98 -26.38 33.89
N LYS A 257 10.50 -26.13 32.68
CA LYS A 257 11.89 -25.71 32.43
C LYS A 257 12.17 -25.43 30.95
N SER A 258 12.99 -24.40 30.76
CA SER A 258 13.57 -23.88 29.52
C SER A 258 14.42 -24.92 28.79
N TYR A 259 14.29 -25.05 27.46
CA TYR A 259 15.28 -25.74 26.64
C TYR A 259 15.60 -24.97 25.35
N ARG A 260 16.90 -24.69 25.24
CA ARG A 260 17.65 -24.08 24.14
C ARG A 260 17.87 -25.16 23.08
N LEU A 261 17.33 -25.00 21.87
CA LEU A 261 17.60 -25.91 20.74
C LEU A 261 18.77 -25.38 19.91
N THR A 262 19.93 -26.02 20.08
CA THR A 262 21.08 -25.94 19.17
C THR A 262 20.86 -26.89 17.99
N PHE A 263 20.92 -26.38 16.77
CA PHE A 263 20.94 -27.20 15.55
C PHE A 263 22.40 -27.47 15.15
N SER A 264 22.80 -28.74 15.13
CA SER A 264 24.06 -29.21 14.56
C SER A 264 23.86 -29.51 13.07
N PHE A 265 24.67 -28.88 12.21
CA PHE A 265 24.73 -29.19 10.77
C PHE A 265 25.59 -30.44 10.55
N GLY A 266 24.98 -31.52 10.07
CA GLY A 266 25.67 -32.71 9.55
C GLY A 266 25.87 -32.59 8.04
N ILE A 267 27.13 -32.44 7.61
CA ILE A 267 27.56 -32.46 6.22
C ILE A 267 27.78 -33.92 5.79
N LEU A 268 27.09 -34.36 4.74
CA LEU A 268 27.56 -35.46 3.90
C LEU A 268 26.89 -35.32 2.52
N HIS A 269 27.66 -35.12 1.45
CA HIS A 269 27.72 -36.06 0.33
C HIS A 269 28.75 -35.63 -0.72
N LYS A 270 29.46 -36.67 -1.20
CA LYS A 270 30.59 -36.70 -2.13
C LYS A 270 30.24 -36.21 -3.54
N TRP A 271 31.21 -35.59 -4.19
CA TRP A 271 31.26 -35.35 -5.65
C TRP A 271 31.84 -36.58 -6.38
N PRO A 272 31.42 -36.90 -7.62
CA PRO A 272 32.13 -37.84 -8.48
C PRO A 272 33.22 -37.13 -9.30
N LYS A 273 34.38 -37.78 -9.42
CA LYS A 273 35.43 -37.45 -10.38
C LYS A 273 34.97 -37.84 -11.79
N ILE A 274 35.23 -36.98 -12.77
CA ILE A 274 35.24 -37.35 -14.19
C ILE A 274 36.68 -37.12 -14.65
N THR A 275 37.22 -38.15 -15.30
CA THR A 275 38.52 -38.25 -15.99
C THR A 275 38.66 -37.27 -17.13
#